data_AF-A0A437QLQ7-F1
#
_entry.id   AF-A0A437QLQ7-F1
#
_cell.length_a   1.000
_cell.length_b   1.000
_cell.length_c   1.000
_cell.angle_alpha   90.00
_cell.angle_beta   90.00
_cell.angle_gamma   90.00
#
_symmetry.space_group_name_H-M   'P 1'
#
loop_
_entity.id
_entity.type
_entity.pdbx_description
1 polymer ?
#
loop_
_entity_poly.entity_id
_entity_poly.type
_entity_poly.pdbx_seq_one_letter_code
_entity_poly.pdbx_strand_id
1 'polypeptide(L)'
;MHFLSTANRDRNKRLSGVLMAVGLSAIISIHPTLQAQTLAVEPVQSVQQLQLALKKPAQFRLHLIDIGTGLAILVEGADFKLLFDAGSADDKKTNSKLGSKSRLVAYLNAALGRLNQPHCRSLGDLDVKSSATAPLLDFVFLSHPHEDHLSQLLPVLQCFAVKSLWEPGIVHKTAGYQQFRQFMQDDKSISYHTAVKQPCPRGLRASSHCSNLFKVGEEIKLGHQASAKVLHVGTEPSHHPNLYSVVLKLQLGATSVLLTGDAESGARAQWHLAPGATEKFLLENFPNDLTADILQVGHHGSLTSSRQPFLQAIKPKIALISAGPKKYGSVVLPDQAVVEALGNGGAKIYRTDLHDKKGCPLADKIGANDAGNPGGCDNFMIRINPVTP
;
A
#
# COMPACT_ATOMS: atom_id res chain seq x y z
N MET A 1 94.16 -28.40 28.56
CA MET A 1 93.86 -29.55 29.46
C MET A 1 92.57 -30.20 28.98
N HIS A 2 92.60 -31.53 28.83
CA HIS A 2 91.52 -32.53 28.63
C HIS A 2 90.41 -32.29 27.59
N PHE A 3 90.33 -33.07 26.50
CA PHE A 3 89.85 -34.47 26.36
C PHE A 3 88.33 -34.66 26.57
N LEU A 4 87.67 -35.01 25.44
CA LEU A 4 86.55 -35.94 25.21
C LEU A 4 85.29 -35.87 26.10
N SER A 5 84.12 -35.78 25.45
CA SER A 5 83.21 -36.93 25.39
C SER A 5 82.08 -36.73 24.36
N THR A 6 81.72 -37.84 23.74
CA THR A 6 80.89 -38.07 22.57
C THR A 6 79.38 -38.10 22.84
N ALA A 7 78.64 -37.70 21.80
CA ALA A 7 77.40 -38.30 21.27
C ALA A 7 76.21 -38.58 22.23
N ASN A 8 75.02 -38.07 21.87
CA ASN A 8 73.99 -38.94 21.31
C ASN A 8 72.89 -38.16 20.57
N ARG A 9 72.33 -38.83 19.57
CA ARG A 9 71.18 -38.49 18.74
C ARG A 9 69.95 -38.16 19.59
N ASP A 10 69.09 -37.22 19.17
CA ASP A 10 67.86 -37.58 18.44
C ASP A 10 67.00 -36.36 18.03
N ARG A 11 66.46 -36.45 16.81
CA ARG A 11 65.21 -35.86 16.27
C ARG A 11 65.13 -34.38 15.87
N ASN A 12 65.40 -34.18 14.57
CA ASN A 12 64.48 -33.62 13.55
C ASN A 12 63.08 -33.19 14.06
N LYS A 13 62.52 -32.03 13.68
CA LYS A 13 62.19 -31.68 12.29
C LYS A 13 62.12 -30.16 12.07
N ARG A 14 62.65 -29.77 10.90
CA ARG A 14 62.66 -28.43 10.30
C ARG A 14 61.26 -27.98 9.88
N LEU A 15 61.06 -26.67 9.98
CA LEU A 15 59.96 -25.94 9.34
C LEU A 15 59.94 -26.22 7.83
N SER A 16 58.83 -26.77 7.35
CA SER A 16 58.42 -26.73 5.95
C SER A 16 57.27 -25.74 5.83
N GLY A 17 57.51 -24.63 5.11
CA GLY A 17 56.48 -23.63 4.84
C GLY A 17 55.32 -24.23 4.04
N VAL A 18 54.12 -24.09 4.57
CA VAL A 18 52.88 -24.32 3.84
C VAL A 18 52.47 -22.99 3.25
N LEU A 19 52.65 -22.84 1.93
CA LEU A 19 51.94 -21.81 1.16
C LEU A 19 50.46 -22.22 1.15
N MET A 20 49.64 -21.60 2.01
CA MET A 20 48.19 -21.67 1.85
C MET A 20 47.82 -20.82 0.64
N ALA A 21 47.50 -21.47 -0.48
CA ALA A 21 46.77 -20.84 -1.56
C ALA A 21 45.37 -20.51 -1.03
N VAL A 22 45.16 -19.24 -0.65
CA VAL A 22 43.82 -18.72 -0.41
C VAL A 22 43.16 -18.57 -1.77
N GLY A 23 42.41 -19.58 -2.18
CA GLY A 23 41.49 -19.46 -3.31
C GLY A 23 40.40 -18.46 -2.93
N LEU A 24 40.54 -17.20 -3.36
CA LEU A 24 39.41 -16.28 -3.43
C LEU A 24 38.47 -16.80 -4.53
N SER A 25 37.54 -17.67 -4.16
CA SER A 25 36.29 -17.81 -4.90
C SER A 25 35.54 -16.51 -4.71
N ALA A 26 35.73 -15.57 -5.64
CA ALA A 26 34.81 -14.45 -5.80
C ALA A 26 33.45 -15.04 -6.14
N ILE A 27 32.57 -15.12 -5.14
CA ILE A 27 31.14 -15.30 -5.38
C ILE A 27 30.72 -14.00 -6.07
N ILE A 28 30.67 -14.02 -7.40
CA ILE A 28 29.98 -13.01 -8.19
C ILE A 28 28.52 -13.16 -7.77
N SER A 29 28.10 -12.37 -6.79
CA SER A 29 26.69 -12.17 -6.49
C SER A 29 26.13 -11.43 -7.70
N ILE A 30 25.60 -12.19 -8.66
CA ILE A 30 24.85 -11.65 -9.78
C ILE A 30 23.55 -11.13 -9.16
N HIS A 31 23.58 -9.93 -8.60
CA HIS A 31 22.34 -9.21 -8.34
C HIS A 31 21.68 -9.04 -9.69
N PRO A 32 20.48 -9.60 -9.93
CA PRO A 32 19.80 -9.39 -11.19
C PRO A 32 19.64 -7.88 -11.33
N THR A 33 20.31 -7.29 -12.33
CA THR A 33 20.15 -5.90 -12.67
C THR A 33 18.67 -5.69 -12.95
N LEU A 34 18.01 -4.87 -12.13
CA LEU A 34 16.61 -4.54 -12.32
C LEU A 34 16.47 -3.93 -13.71
N GLN A 35 15.72 -4.60 -14.58
CA GLN A 35 15.49 -4.13 -15.94
C GLN A 35 14.75 -2.79 -15.87
N ALA A 36 15.11 -1.86 -16.75
CA ALA A 36 14.35 -0.62 -16.91
C ALA A 36 12.86 -0.95 -17.14
N GLN A 37 11.96 -0.09 -16.65
CA GLN A 37 10.53 -0.29 -16.75
C GLN A 37 9.82 0.91 -17.39
N THR A 38 8.74 0.64 -18.11
CA THR A 38 7.84 1.67 -18.64
C THR A 38 6.61 1.80 -17.76
N LEU A 39 6.14 3.03 -17.56
CA LEU A 39 4.89 3.34 -16.86
C LEU A 39 3.85 3.82 -17.88
N ALA A 40 2.76 3.07 -18.00
CA ALA A 40 1.60 3.46 -18.83
C ALA A 40 0.38 3.62 -17.92
N VAL A 41 -0.22 4.82 -17.91
CA VAL A 41 -1.43 5.09 -17.14
C VAL A 41 -2.62 5.10 -18.08
N GLU A 42 -3.65 4.31 -17.76
CA GLU A 42 -4.85 4.15 -18.56
C GLU A 42 -6.08 4.39 -17.66
N PRO A 43 -7.06 5.21 -18.09
CA PRO A 43 -8.34 5.25 -17.39
C PRO A 43 -9.07 3.91 -17.59
N VAL A 44 -9.74 3.42 -16.55
CA VAL A 44 -10.50 2.17 -16.59
C VAL A 44 -11.92 2.47 -17.05
N GLN A 45 -12.20 2.06 -18.28
CA GLN A 45 -13.45 2.25 -19.00
C GLN A 45 -14.36 1.02 -18.96
N SER A 46 -13.83 -0.18 -18.67
CA SER A 46 -14.64 -1.41 -18.61
C SER A 46 -14.03 -2.53 -17.75
N VAL A 47 -14.86 -3.51 -17.36
CA VAL A 47 -14.45 -4.72 -16.63
C VAL A 47 -13.40 -5.53 -17.40
N GLN A 48 -13.49 -5.60 -18.73
CA GLN A 48 -12.58 -6.40 -19.57
C GLN A 48 -11.13 -5.91 -19.48
N GLN A 49 -10.90 -4.61 -19.22
CA GLN A 49 -9.55 -4.07 -19.05
C GLN A 49 -8.87 -4.59 -17.77
N LEU A 50 -9.64 -4.93 -16.74
CA LEU A 50 -9.15 -5.41 -15.46
C LEU A 50 -8.85 -6.92 -15.46
N GLN A 51 -9.57 -7.70 -16.25
CA GLN A 51 -9.46 -9.17 -16.29
C GLN A 51 -8.22 -9.71 -17.04
N LEU A 52 -7.35 -8.83 -17.55
CA LEU A 52 -6.12 -9.22 -18.23
C LEU A 52 -5.08 -9.76 -17.23
N ALA A 53 -4.84 -11.08 -17.26
CA ALA A 53 -3.86 -11.71 -16.39
C ALA A 53 -2.44 -11.17 -16.61
N LEU A 54 -1.73 -10.92 -15.51
CA LEU A 54 -0.29 -10.65 -15.53
C LEU A 54 0.46 -11.95 -15.86
N LYS A 55 1.25 -11.95 -16.95
CA LYS A 55 1.86 -13.17 -17.50
C LYS A 55 3.33 -13.37 -17.12
N LYS A 56 3.99 -12.36 -16.57
CA LYS A 56 5.46 -12.36 -16.34
C LYS A 56 5.84 -11.89 -14.93
N PRO A 57 6.87 -12.49 -14.30
CA PRO A 57 7.32 -12.19 -12.93
C PRO A 57 7.95 -10.79 -12.68
N ALA A 58 7.77 -9.85 -13.61
CA ALA A 58 8.25 -8.47 -13.53
C ALA A 58 7.20 -7.43 -13.98
N GLN A 59 5.97 -7.88 -14.24
CA GLN A 59 4.85 -7.02 -14.58
C GLN A 59 4.03 -6.74 -13.34
N PHE A 60 3.70 -5.47 -13.14
CA PHE A 60 2.84 -5.02 -12.04
C PHE A 60 1.73 -4.13 -12.57
N ARG A 61 0.63 -4.07 -11.81
CA ARG A 61 -0.41 -3.07 -11.98
C ARG A 61 -0.63 -2.35 -10.67
N LEU A 62 -0.83 -1.03 -10.74
CA LEU A 62 -1.31 -0.23 -9.61
C LEU A 62 -2.61 0.44 -10.04
N HIS A 63 -3.64 0.32 -9.21
CA HIS A 63 -4.97 0.82 -9.48
C HIS A 63 -5.28 1.94 -8.49
N LEU A 64 -5.55 3.14 -8.99
CA LEU A 64 -6.21 4.19 -8.23
C LEU A 64 -7.71 3.98 -8.41
N ILE A 65 -8.38 3.53 -7.35
CA ILE A 65 -9.79 3.15 -7.41
C ILE A 65 -10.63 4.33 -6.95
N ASP A 66 -11.48 4.81 -7.84
CA ASP A 66 -12.47 5.81 -7.54
C ASP A 66 -13.62 5.16 -6.75
N ILE A 67 -13.52 5.22 -5.42
CA ILE A 67 -14.51 4.67 -4.50
C ILE A 67 -15.53 5.72 -4.03
N GLY A 68 -15.53 6.92 -4.64
CA GLY A 68 -16.28 8.07 -4.16
C GLY A 68 -15.39 8.94 -3.27
N THR A 69 -15.66 8.95 -1.96
CA THR A 69 -14.78 9.62 -0.99
C THR A 69 -13.79 8.65 -0.37
N GLY A 70 -12.51 8.99 -0.35
CA GLY A 70 -11.50 8.30 0.43
C GLY A 70 -10.38 7.72 -0.41
N LEU A 71 -9.68 6.71 0.11
CA LEU A 71 -8.53 6.08 -0.53
C LEU A 71 -8.69 4.57 -0.66
N ALA A 72 -8.48 4.04 -1.86
CA ALA A 72 -8.26 2.62 -2.08
C ALA A 72 -7.30 2.42 -3.26
N ILE A 73 -6.21 1.67 -3.02
CA ILE A 73 -5.24 1.31 -4.05
C ILE A 73 -5.07 -0.20 -4.08
N LEU A 74 -5.28 -0.82 -5.25
CA LEU A 74 -4.92 -2.21 -5.50
C LEU A 74 -3.57 -2.25 -6.22
N VAL A 75 -2.65 -3.08 -5.74
CA VAL A 75 -1.39 -3.40 -6.40
C VAL A 75 -1.37 -4.88 -6.74
N GLU A 76 -1.16 -5.20 -8.00
CA GLU A 76 -1.08 -6.57 -8.50
C GLU A 76 0.33 -6.88 -9.00
N GLY A 77 0.95 -7.92 -8.45
CA GLY A 77 2.03 -8.65 -9.08
C GLY A 77 1.52 -9.96 -9.69
N ALA A 78 2.38 -10.67 -10.43
CA ALA A 78 2.07 -12.00 -10.94
C ALA A 78 1.84 -13.03 -9.81
N ASP A 79 2.45 -12.81 -8.64
CA ASP A 79 2.51 -13.73 -7.51
C ASP A 79 2.01 -13.13 -6.19
N PHE A 80 1.47 -11.90 -6.20
CA PHE A 80 0.83 -11.30 -5.04
C PHE A 80 -0.28 -10.32 -5.42
N LYS A 81 -1.17 -10.04 -4.46
CA LYS A 81 -2.14 -8.95 -4.49
C LYS A 81 -2.08 -8.16 -3.18
N LEU A 82 -1.99 -6.84 -3.28
CA LEU A 82 -1.97 -5.93 -2.14
C LEU A 82 -3.10 -4.90 -2.26
N LEU A 83 -3.91 -4.74 -1.23
CA LEU A 83 -4.86 -3.64 -1.08
C LEU A 83 -4.35 -2.66 -0.03
N PHE A 84 -4.29 -1.38 -0.35
CA PHE A 84 -3.95 -0.29 0.56
C PHE A 84 -5.18 0.62 0.73
N ASP A 85 -5.71 0.63 1.95
CA ASP A 85 -6.99 1.23 2.33
C ASP A 85 -8.20 0.71 1.54
N ALA A 86 -9.38 1.00 2.06
CA ALA A 86 -10.65 0.50 1.56
C ALA A 86 -11.70 1.61 1.35
N GLY A 87 -11.33 2.87 1.47
CA GLY A 87 -12.22 3.98 1.16
C GLY A 87 -13.36 4.17 2.17
N SER A 88 -14.18 5.18 1.91
CA SER A 88 -15.43 5.40 2.64
C SER A 88 -16.59 4.58 2.07
N ALA A 89 -17.67 4.50 2.84
CA ALA A 89 -19.00 4.15 2.33
C ALA A 89 -19.99 5.31 2.54
N ASP A 90 -19.49 6.56 2.58
CA ASP A 90 -20.23 7.71 3.11
C ASP A 90 -20.93 8.56 2.04
N ASP A 91 -20.63 8.32 0.76
CA ASP A 91 -21.03 9.18 -0.35
C ASP A 91 -22.30 8.71 -1.09
N LYS A 92 -23.25 8.00 -0.44
CA LYS A 92 -24.73 7.93 -0.70
C LYS A 92 -25.37 6.52 -0.59
N LYS A 93 -26.70 6.47 -0.82
CA LYS A 93 -27.68 5.34 -0.78
C LYS A 93 -27.25 4.00 -1.41
N THR A 94 -26.22 3.98 -2.25
CA THR A 94 -25.80 2.86 -3.10
C THR A 94 -24.35 2.45 -2.93
N ASN A 95 -23.51 3.26 -2.26
CA ASN A 95 -22.20 2.82 -1.74
C ASN A 95 -22.40 2.43 -0.28
N SER A 96 -22.24 1.15 0.05
CA SER A 96 -22.67 0.64 1.36
C SER A 96 -21.59 -0.15 2.09
N LYS A 97 -21.75 -0.24 3.41
CA LYS A 97 -20.98 -1.16 4.28
C LYS A 97 -21.40 -2.64 4.11
N LEU A 98 -22.14 -2.96 3.05
CA LEU A 98 -22.47 -4.32 2.59
C LEU A 98 -21.86 -4.55 1.20
N GLY A 99 -21.31 -5.74 0.98
CA GLY A 99 -20.59 -6.08 -0.26
C GLY A 99 -21.36 -5.87 -1.55
N SER A 100 -22.68 -6.14 -1.60
CA SER A 100 -23.50 -6.07 -2.83
C SER A 100 -23.72 -4.66 -3.38
N LYS A 101 -23.36 -3.65 -2.60
CA LYS A 101 -23.45 -2.23 -2.92
C LYS A 101 -22.12 -1.51 -2.62
N SER A 102 -21.03 -2.26 -2.46
CA SER A 102 -19.71 -1.67 -2.25
C SER A 102 -19.04 -1.45 -3.60
N ARG A 103 -18.67 -0.20 -3.90
CA ARG A 103 -17.94 0.12 -5.15
C ARG A 103 -16.55 -0.51 -5.15
N LEU A 104 -15.91 -0.57 -3.97
CA LEU A 104 -14.63 -1.25 -3.85
C LEU A 104 -14.78 -2.75 -4.13
N VAL A 105 -15.76 -3.42 -3.52
CA VAL A 105 -16.02 -4.85 -3.78
C VAL A 105 -16.37 -5.09 -5.25
N ALA A 106 -17.14 -4.20 -5.89
CA ALA A 106 -17.40 -4.28 -7.33
C ALA A 106 -16.12 -4.21 -8.17
N TYR A 107 -15.25 -3.24 -7.87
CA TYR A 107 -13.97 -3.10 -8.56
C TYR A 107 -13.04 -4.29 -8.35
N LEU A 108 -12.91 -4.76 -7.10
CA LEU A 108 -12.10 -5.93 -6.78
C LEU A 108 -12.68 -7.20 -7.40
N ASN A 109 -14.01 -7.34 -7.46
CA ASN A 109 -14.66 -8.43 -8.16
C ASN A 109 -14.28 -8.43 -9.65
N ALA A 110 -14.33 -7.25 -10.29
CA ALA A 110 -13.94 -7.09 -11.69
C ALA A 110 -12.46 -7.42 -11.94
N ALA A 111 -11.57 -7.04 -11.02
CA ALA A 111 -10.12 -7.27 -11.15
C ALA A 111 -9.67 -8.69 -10.79
N LEU A 112 -10.24 -9.27 -9.73
CA LEU A 112 -9.72 -10.49 -9.09
C LEU A 112 -10.65 -11.70 -9.26
N GLY A 113 -11.87 -11.50 -9.79
CA GLY A 113 -12.95 -12.47 -9.75
C GLY A 113 -13.80 -12.32 -8.49
N ARG A 114 -14.87 -13.11 -8.36
CA ARG A 114 -15.88 -12.94 -7.32
C ARG A 114 -16.19 -14.24 -6.59
N LEU A 115 -16.35 -14.19 -5.27
CA LEU A 115 -16.92 -15.27 -4.47
C LEU A 115 -18.41 -15.48 -4.81
N ASN A 116 -18.84 -16.72 -5.03
CA ASN A 116 -20.23 -17.05 -5.34
C ASN A 116 -21.17 -17.00 -4.10
N GLN A 117 -21.28 -15.83 -3.49
CA GLN A 117 -22.17 -15.55 -2.36
C GLN A 117 -23.07 -14.34 -2.68
N PRO A 118 -24.37 -14.35 -2.31
CA PRO A 118 -25.30 -13.26 -2.66
C PRO A 118 -24.84 -11.88 -2.20
N HIS A 119 -24.23 -11.79 -1.01
CA HIS A 119 -23.75 -10.52 -0.45
C HIS A 119 -22.47 -9.99 -1.11
N CYS A 120 -21.80 -10.79 -1.94
CA CYS A 120 -20.62 -10.40 -2.73
C CYS A 120 -20.96 -10.11 -4.20
N ARG A 121 -22.24 -10.22 -4.59
CA ARG A 121 -22.71 -9.86 -5.92
C ARG A 121 -23.04 -8.38 -5.97
N SER A 122 -22.10 -7.59 -6.48
CA SER A 122 -22.31 -6.18 -6.75
C SER A 122 -23.28 -5.97 -7.93
N LEU A 123 -24.17 -4.99 -7.82
CA LEU A 123 -25.05 -4.57 -8.92
C LEU A 123 -24.22 -3.89 -10.02
N GLY A 124 -24.52 -4.17 -11.30
CA GLY A 124 -23.85 -3.56 -12.46
C GLY A 124 -22.71 -4.38 -13.07
N ASP A 125 -22.19 -5.39 -12.36
CA ASP A 125 -21.02 -6.19 -12.79
C ASP A 125 -21.44 -7.46 -13.56
N LEU A 126 -22.02 -7.29 -14.76
CA LEU A 126 -22.65 -8.40 -15.51
C LEU A 126 -21.67 -9.50 -15.97
N ASP A 127 -20.37 -9.22 -16.10
CA ASP A 127 -19.38 -10.12 -16.71
C ASP A 127 -18.21 -10.53 -15.79
N VAL A 128 -18.46 -10.76 -14.51
CA VAL A 128 -17.41 -11.19 -13.56
C VAL A 128 -17.38 -12.71 -13.36
N LYS A 129 -16.20 -13.32 -13.58
CA LYS A 129 -15.96 -14.74 -13.27
C LYS A 129 -16.19 -15.02 -11.78
N SER A 130 -17.15 -15.88 -11.48
CA SER A 130 -17.41 -16.33 -10.11
C SER A 130 -16.75 -17.67 -9.79
N SER A 131 -16.25 -17.81 -8.56
CA SER A 131 -15.68 -19.05 -8.02
C SER A 131 -16.39 -19.47 -6.74
N ALA A 132 -16.31 -20.77 -6.42
CA ALA A 132 -16.71 -21.28 -5.10
C ALA A 132 -15.73 -20.83 -4.00
N THR A 133 -14.47 -20.54 -4.37
CA THR A 133 -13.44 -20.01 -3.47
C THR A 133 -13.33 -18.50 -3.61
N ALA A 134 -13.10 -17.83 -2.49
CA ALA A 134 -12.88 -16.38 -2.48
C ALA A 134 -11.55 -16.05 -3.17
N PRO A 135 -11.49 -15.01 -4.01
CA PRO A 135 -10.22 -14.52 -4.54
C PRO A 135 -9.31 -14.05 -3.41
N LEU A 136 -8.00 -14.20 -3.60
CA LEU A 136 -7.00 -13.94 -2.57
C LEU A 136 -6.45 -12.51 -2.66
N LEU A 137 -6.40 -11.84 -1.51
CA LEU A 137 -5.55 -10.69 -1.22
C LEU A 137 -4.44 -11.16 -0.27
N ASP A 138 -3.19 -11.12 -0.73
CA ASP A 138 -2.04 -11.53 0.08
C ASP A 138 -1.77 -10.54 1.22
N PHE A 139 -1.94 -9.26 0.90
CA PHE A 139 -1.66 -8.16 1.82
C PHE A 139 -2.80 -7.16 1.81
N VAL A 140 -3.28 -6.80 2.99
CA VAL A 140 -4.16 -5.66 3.17
C VAL A 140 -3.51 -4.71 4.17
N PHE A 141 -3.27 -3.47 3.78
CA PHE A 141 -2.76 -2.43 4.66
C PHE A 141 -3.87 -1.41 4.89
N LEU A 142 -4.14 -1.11 6.16
CA LEU A 142 -4.93 0.04 6.57
C LEU A 142 -3.96 1.09 7.08
N SER A 143 -3.94 2.26 6.45
CA SER A 143 -3.06 3.36 6.84
C SER A 143 -3.42 3.86 8.24
N HIS A 144 -4.70 4.16 8.48
CA HIS A 144 -5.21 4.68 9.74
C HIS A 144 -6.74 4.49 9.83
N PRO A 145 -7.37 4.67 11.01
CA PRO A 145 -8.72 4.17 11.26
C PRO A 145 -9.86 5.12 10.85
N HIS A 146 -9.60 6.15 10.05
CA HIS A 146 -10.67 7.05 9.60
C HIS A 146 -11.65 6.36 8.64
N GLU A 147 -12.87 6.90 8.60
CA GLU A 147 -13.99 6.29 7.90
C GLU A 147 -13.73 6.13 6.39
N ASP A 148 -13.04 7.11 5.79
CA ASP A 148 -12.63 7.20 4.40
C ASP A 148 -11.42 6.33 4.00
N HIS A 149 -10.93 5.53 4.95
CA HIS A 149 -9.88 4.53 4.72
C HIS A 149 -10.35 3.13 5.14
N LEU A 150 -11.16 3.04 6.19
CA LEU A 150 -11.55 1.79 6.81
C LEU A 150 -12.88 1.22 6.28
N SER A 151 -13.85 2.06 5.91
CA SER A 151 -15.27 1.64 5.93
C SER A 151 -15.62 0.43 5.08
N GLN A 152 -15.02 0.28 3.90
CA GLN A 152 -15.32 -0.86 3.04
C GLN A 152 -14.43 -2.07 3.32
N LEU A 153 -13.55 -2.02 4.32
CA LEU A 153 -12.66 -3.12 4.66
C LEU A 153 -13.44 -4.35 5.13
N LEU A 154 -14.49 -4.17 5.94
CA LEU A 154 -15.32 -5.30 6.38
C LEU A 154 -16.04 -6.00 5.21
N PRO A 155 -16.71 -5.29 4.27
CA PRO A 155 -17.17 -5.89 3.01
C PRO A 155 -16.09 -6.65 2.23
N VAL A 156 -14.86 -6.11 2.16
CA VAL A 156 -13.75 -6.80 1.50
C VAL A 156 -13.43 -8.11 2.23
N LEU A 157 -13.30 -8.09 3.55
CA LEU A 157 -13.00 -9.26 4.37
C LEU A 157 -14.09 -10.35 4.30
N GLN A 158 -15.33 -9.99 3.96
CA GLN A 158 -16.43 -10.94 3.76
C GLN A 158 -16.42 -11.58 2.36
N CYS A 159 -15.80 -10.94 1.37
CA CYS A 159 -15.87 -11.35 -0.03
C CYS A 159 -14.56 -11.88 -0.62
N PHE A 160 -13.44 -11.58 0.05
CA PHE A 160 -12.09 -11.94 -0.38
C PHE A 160 -11.39 -12.70 0.74
N ALA A 161 -10.63 -13.73 0.38
CA ALA A 161 -9.71 -14.35 1.32
C ALA A 161 -8.55 -13.38 1.55
N VAL A 162 -8.18 -13.14 2.80
CA VAL A 162 -7.06 -12.26 3.15
C VAL A 162 -6.00 -13.06 3.89
N LYS A 163 -4.76 -13.04 3.39
CA LYS A 163 -3.67 -13.77 4.03
C LYS A 163 -3.06 -12.99 5.19
N SER A 164 -2.81 -11.71 5.00
CA SER A 164 -2.28 -10.83 6.04
C SER A 164 -2.92 -9.45 6.01
N LEU A 165 -3.16 -8.90 7.20
CA LEU A 165 -3.70 -7.55 7.38
C LEU A 165 -2.83 -6.76 8.35
N TRP A 166 -2.49 -5.53 7.98
CA TRP A 166 -1.54 -4.66 8.67
C TRP A 166 -2.19 -3.32 8.98
N GLU A 167 -2.21 -2.89 10.24
CA GLU A 167 -2.74 -1.59 10.66
C GLU A 167 -1.96 -1.00 11.85
N PRO A 168 -2.07 0.29 12.17
CA PRO A 168 -1.38 0.84 13.35
C PRO A 168 -1.75 0.11 14.66
N GLY A 169 -3.00 -0.34 14.78
CA GLY A 169 -3.54 -0.97 15.99
C GLY A 169 -4.10 0.05 16.99
N ILE A 170 -4.10 1.34 16.67
CA ILE A 170 -4.60 2.35 17.60
C ILE A 170 -6.13 2.32 17.62
N VAL A 171 -6.70 2.09 18.81
CA VAL A 171 -8.14 1.93 18.98
C VAL A 171 -8.88 3.22 18.62
N HIS A 172 -9.79 3.14 17.65
CA HIS A 172 -10.70 4.22 17.29
C HIS A 172 -12.13 3.95 17.77
N LYS A 173 -12.86 5.01 18.15
CA LYS A 173 -14.19 4.90 18.80
C LYS A 173 -15.35 4.73 17.82
N THR A 174 -15.10 4.89 16.52
CA THR A 174 -16.14 4.72 15.49
C THR A 174 -16.70 3.31 15.48
N ALA A 175 -18.01 3.17 15.29
CA ALA A 175 -18.67 1.86 15.19
C ALA A 175 -18.06 0.96 14.10
N GLY A 176 -17.66 1.54 12.96
CA GLY A 176 -16.99 0.78 11.88
C GLY A 176 -15.68 0.15 12.33
N TYR A 177 -14.84 0.89 13.06
CA TYR A 177 -13.58 0.35 13.60
C TYR A 177 -13.83 -0.72 14.66
N GLN A 178 -14.85 -0.56 15.51
CA GLN A 178 -15.22 -1.57 16.49
C GLN A 178 -15.69 -2.87 15.84
N GLN A 179 -16.48 -2.78 14.76
CA GLN A 179 -16.92 -3.95 13.99
C GLN A 179 -15.75 -4.64 13.28
N PHE A 180 -14.87 -3.86 12.65
CA PHE A 180 -13.64 -4.36 12.04
C PHE A 180 -12.77 -5.09 13.07
N ARG A 181 -12.57 -4.51 14.25
CA ARG A 181 -11.83 -5.11 15.35
C ARG A 181 -12.43 -6.42 15.83
N GLN A 182 -13.74 -6.47 15.98
CA GLN A 182 -14.44 -7.70 16.37
C GLN A 182 -14.24 -8.79 15.31
N PHE A 183 -14.38 -8.46 14.03
CA PHE A 183 -14.11 -9.38 12.93
C PHE A 183 -12.69 -9.93 12.98
N MET A 184 -11.67 -9.07 13.13
CA MET A 184 -10.27 -9.48 13.20
C MET A 184 -9.93 -10.33 14.43
N GLN A 185 -10.72 -10.21 15.50
CA GLN A 185 -10.59 -11.04 16.69
C GLN A 185 -11.20 -12.43 16.51
N ASP A 186 -12.22 -12.55 15.68
CA ASP A 186 -12.96 -13.79 15.43
C ASP A 186 -12.32 -14.61 14.29
N ASP A 187 -11.79 -13.95 13.26
CA ASP A 187 -11.12 -14.60 12.14
C ASP A 187 -9.64 -14.90 12.43
N LYS A 188 -9.35 -16.19 12.67
CA LYS A 188 -8.00 -16.69 12.98
C LYS A 188 -7.21 -17.11 11.74
N SER A 189 -7.81 -17.04 10.56
CA SER A 189 -7.15 -17.41 9.30
C SER A 189 -6.25 -16.29 8.76
N ILE A 190 -6.51 -15.05 9.18
CA ILE A 190 -5.75 -13.88 8.76
C ILE A 190 -4.54 -13.69 9.70
N SER A 191 -3.34 -13.60 9.13
CA SER A 191 -2.17 -13.14 9.88
C SER A 191 -2.32 -11.65 10.16
N TYR A 192 -2.65 -11.30 11.41
CA TYR A 192 -2.92 -9.92 11.80
C TYR A 192 -1.67 -9.23 12.35
N HIS A 193 -1.33 -8.06 11.82
CA HIS A 193 -0.13 -7.30 12.15
C HIS A 193 -0.49 -5.90 12.66
N THR A 194 0.05 -5.52 13.82
CA THR A 194 -0.18 -4.20 14.42
C THR A 194 1.12 -3.53 14.87
N ALA A 195 1.22 -2.21 14.76
CA ALA A 195 2.41 -1.50 15.22
C ALA A 195 2.44 -1.35 16.75
N VAL A 196 1.26 -1.34 17.39
CA VAL A 196 1.13 -1.40 18.85
C VAL A 196 0.48 -2.70 19.31
N LYS A 197 0.91 -3.21 20.46
CA LYS A 197 0.40 -4.45 21.05
C LYS A 197 -1.08 -4.30 21.38
N GLN A 198 -1.93 -5.17 20.81
CA GLN A 198 -3.35 -5.20 21.11
C GLN A 198 -3.69 -6.20 22.22
N PRO A 199 -4.65 -5.87 23.10
CA PRO A 199 -5.19 -6.84 24.04
C PRO A 199 -5.98 -7.91 23.27
N CYS A 200 -5.68 -9.18 23.56
CA CYS A 200 -6.48 -10.30 23.11
C CYS A 200 -7.89 -10.26 23.73
N PRO A 201 -8.93 -10.71 23.03
CA PRO A 201 -10.25 -10.94 23.61
C PRO A 201 -10.20 -11.78 24.90
N ARG A 202 -11.11 -11.50 25.85
CA ARG A 202 -11.26 -12.30 27.08
C ARG A 202 -11.62 -13.75 26.73
N GLY A 203 -10.91 -14.72 27.32
CA GLY A 203 -11.12 -16.16 27.11
C GLY A 203 -10.04 -16.86 26.28
N LEU A 204 -9.11 -16.12 25.68
CA LEU A 204 -7.91 -16.67 25.05
C LEU A 204 -6.78 -16.78 26.09
N ARG A 205 -6.03 -17.89 26.06
CA ARG A 205 -4.82 -18.03 26.88
C ARG A 205 -3.81 -16.96 26.46
N ALA A 206 -3.14 -16.34 27.42
CA ALA A 206 -2.15 -15.28 27.22
C ALA A 206 -0.94 -15.64 26.31
N SER A 207 -0.85 -16.90 25.84
CA SER A 207 0.24 -17.42 25.01
C SER A 207 -0.04 -17.37 23.50
N SER A 208 -1.26 -17.09 23.03
CA SER A 208 -1.54 -16.89 21.60
C SER A 208 -1.37 -15.42 21.24
N HIS A 209 -0.39 -15.10 20.38
CA HIS A 209 -0.17 -13.73 19.89
C HIS A 209 -1.35 -13.37 18.97
N CYS A 210 -2.27 -12.51 19.46
CA CYS A 210 -3.44 -12.09 18.67
C CYS A 210 -3.10 -11.13 17.54
N SER A 211 -1.89 -10.58 17.55
CA SER A 211 -1.27 -9.91 16.43
C SER A 211 0.24 -10.11 16.46
N ASN A 212 0.85 -10.04 15.29
CA ASN A 212 2.29 -9.89 15.12
C ASN A 212 2.64 -8.39 15.18
N LEU A 213 3.75 -8.05 15.83
CA LEU A 213 4.23 -6.67 15.83
C LEU A 213 5.02 -6.39 14.55
N PHE A 214 4.81 -5.19 13.99
CA PHE A 214 5.68 -4.64 12.95
C PHE A 214 6.17 -3.25 13.34
N LYS A 215 7.24 -2.78 12.71
CA LYS A 215 7.87 -1.50 13.08
C LYS A 215 8.33 -0.69 11.87
N VAL A 216 8.58 0.59 12.14
CA VAL A 216 9.29 1.49 11.21
C VAL A 216 10.63 0.88 10.80
N GLY A 217 10.95 0.95 9.51
CA GLY A 217 12.13 0.37 8.88
C GLY A 217 11.98 -1.10 8.47
N GLU A 218 10.88 -1.77 8.83
CA GLU A 218 10.65 -3.17 8.46
C GLU A 218 10.42 -3.33 6.96
N GLU A 219 11.08 -4.33 6.38
CA GLU A 219 10.91 -4.73 4.99
C GLU A 219 10.07 -6.00 4.89
N ILE A 220 9.02 -5.92 4.08
CA ILE A 220 8.04 -6.98 3.83
C ILE A 220 8.23 -7.43 2.39
N LYS A 221 8.57 -8.71 2.22
CA LYS A 221 8.64 -9.32 0.88
C LYS A 221 7.23 -9.56 0.36
N LEU A 222 6.85 -8.86 -0.71
CA LEU A 222 5.54 -8.99 -1.34
C LEU A 222 5.52 -10.13 -2.37
N GLY A 223 6.57 -10.24 -3.18
CA GLY A 223 6.70 -11.25 -4.22
C GLY A 223 8.16 -11.44 -4.63
N HIS A 224 8.40 -12.10 -5.77
CA HIS A 224 9.75 -12.36 -6.27
C HIS A 224 10.54 -11.08 -6.58
N GLN A 225 9.87 -10.08 -7.15
CA GLN A 225 10.46 -8.80 -7.54
C GLN A 225 9.72 -7.60 -6.91
N ALA A 226 9.12 -7.82 -5.74
CA ALA A 226 8.38 -6.78 -5.03
C ALA A 226 8.60 -6.81 -3.52
N SER A 227 8.78 -5.64 -2.94
CA SER A 227 8.87 -5.43 -1.48
C SER A 227 8.13 -4.16 -1.05
N ALA A 228 7.80 -4.09 0.23
CA ALA A 228 7.32 -2.90 0.91
C ALA A 228 8.22 -2.59 2.10
N LYS A 229 8.64 -1.34 2.27
CA LYS A 229 9.33 -0.86 3.46
C LYS A 229 8.42 0.09 4.24
N VAL A 230 8.24 -0.17 5.53
CA VAL A 230 7.46 0.69 6.43
C VAL A 230 8.29 1.93 6.78
N LEU A 231 7.96 3.08 6.21
CA LEU A 231 8.67 4.33 6.49
C LEU A 231 8.12 5.07 7.70
N HIS A 232 6.83 4.88 8.00
CA HIS A 232 6.20 5.48 9.18
C HIS A 232 5.00 4.64 9.61
N VAL A 233 4.76 4.61 10.93
CA VAL A 233 3.50 4.22 11.54
C VAL A 233 3.46 4.88 12.93
N GLY A 234 2.38 5.61 13.23
CA GLY A 234 2.28 6.30 14.51
C GLY A 234 1.90 5.32 15.62
N THR A 235 2.70 5.25 16.68
CA THR A 235 2.48 4.37 17.84
C THR A 235 2.01 5.11 19.09
N GLU A 236 2.17 6.43 19.13
CA GLU A 236 1.86 7.26 20.30
C GLU A 236 0.43 7.82 20.24
N PRO A 237 -0.38 7.66 21.30
CA PRO A 237 -1.74 8.19 21.32
C PRO A 237 -1.83 9.68 20.97
N SER A 238 -2.71 9.97 20.04
CA SER A 238 -2.98 11.27 19.42
C SER A 238 -4.49 11.42 19.19
N HIS A 239 -4.96 12.66 19.29
CA HIS A 239 -6.34 13.03 18.90
C HIS A 239 -6.49 13.24 17.39
N HIS A 240 -5.40 13.11 16.62
CA HIS A 240 -5.35 13.23 15.17
C HIS A 240 -4.98 11.88 14.56
N PRO A 241 -5.96 11.03 14.18
CA PRO A 241 -5.68 9.69 13.67
C PRO A 241 -4.83 9.63 12.40
N ASN A 242 -4.80 10.72 11.63
CA ASN A 242 -3.91 10.89 10.48
C ASN A 242 -2.43 10.71 10.83
N LEU A 243 -2.02 11.05 12.05
CA LEU A 243 -0.66 10.84 12.55
C LEU A 243 -0.32 9.37 12.79
N TYR A 244 -1.27 8.46 12.68
CA TYR A 244 -1.02 7.01 12.71
C TYR A 244 -0.67 6.42 11.34
N SER A 245 -0.89 7.18 10.26
CA SER A 245 -0.81 6.69 8.88
C SER A 245 0.41 5.81 8.65
N VAL A 246 0.16 4.54 8.28
CA VAL A 246 1.20 3.66 7.75
C VAL A 246 1.66 4.24 6.41
N VAL A 247 2.95 4.59 6.32
CA VAL A 247 3.58 5.05 5.08
C VAL A 247 4.44 3.93 4.55
N LEU A 248 4.20 3.51 3.31
CA LEU A 248 4.92 2.43 2.65
C LEU A 248 5.70 2.92 1.45
N LYS A 249 6.96 2.52 1.36
CA LYS A 249 7.73 2.55 0.12
C LYS A 249 7.64 1.18 -0.54
N LEU A 250 6.94 1.08 -1.65
CA LEU A 250 6.93 -0.13 -2.46
C LEU A 250 8.06 -0.08 -3.48
N GLN A 251 8.76 -1.19 -3.65
CA GLN A 251 9.65 -1.43 -4.77
C GLN A 251 9.01 -2.50 -5.65
N LEU A 252 8.64 -2.16 -6.88
CA LEU A 252 7.96 -3.01 -7.86
C LEU A 252 8.87 -3.19 -9.08
N GLY A 253 9.80 -4.14 -9.02
CA GLY A 253 10.92 -4.20 -9.95
C GLY A 253 11.82 -2.98 -9.81
N ALA A 254 12.04 -2.21 -10.88
CA ALA A 254 12.80 -0.96 -10.85
C ALA A 254 11.96 0.26 -10.42
N THR A 255 10.64 0.15 -10.46
CA THR A 255 9.71 1.26 -10.17
C THR A 255 9.43 1.34 -8.70
N SER A 256 9.46 2.56 -8.16
CA SER A 256 9.20 2.80 -6.75
C SER A 256 7.91 3.61 -6.52
N VAL A 257 7.12 3.20 -5.53
CA VAL A 257 5.83 3.83 -5.19
C VAL A 257 5.86 4.27 -3.74
N LEU A 258 5.41 5.48 -3.44
CA LEU A 258 5.21 5.95 -2.06
C LEU A 258 3.71 6.05 -1.77
N LEU A 259 3.24 5.23 -0.83
CA LEU A 259 1.87 5.26 -0.30
C LEU A 259 1.89 5.92 1.07
N THR A 260 1.15 7.01 1.22
CA THR A 260 1.25 7.90 2.38
C THR A 260 0.01 7.89 3.28
N GLY A 261 -1.10 7.31 2.82
CA GLY A 261 -2.39 7.46 3.50
C GLY A 261 -2.72 8.94 3.68
N ASP A 262 -3.01 9.32 4.92
CA ASP A 262 -3.24 10.71 5.32
C ASP A 262 -2.09 11.27 6.15
N ALA A 263 -0.85 10.88 5.85
CA ALA A 263 0.32 11.47 6.49
C ALA A 263 0.27 13.01 6.38
N GLU A 264 0.21 13.67 7.54
CA GLU A 264 0.10 15.12 7.64
C GLU A 264 1.45 15.79 7.93
N SER A 265 1.52 17.07 7.59
CA SER A 265 2.55 18.01 8.00
C SER A 265 2.10 18.89 9.19
N GLY A 266 0.98 18.58 9.83
CA GLY A 266 0.37 19.36 10.90
C GLY A 266 -0.79 20.25 10.41
N ALA A 267 -1.00 21.39 11.08
CA ALA A 267 -2.14 22.26 10.80
C ALA A 267 -2.17 22.75 9.34
N ARG A 268 -3.39 22.92 8.81
CA ARG A 268 -3.62 23.42 7.45
C ARG A 268 -2.93 24.76 7.24
N ALA A 269 -1.98 24.82 6.32
CA ALA A 269 -1.29 26.06 6.00
C ALA A 269 -0.75 26.03 4.56
N GLN A 270 -0.13 27.12 4.10
CA GLN A 270 0.38 27.21 2.72
C GLN A 270 1.41 26.14 2.41
N TRP A 271 1.29 25.49 1.25
CA TRP A 271 2.08 24.31 0.89
C TRP A 271 3.59 24.55 0.88
N HIS A 272 4.07 25.77 0.62
CA HIS A 272 5.49 26.11 0.57
C HIS A 272 6.19 26.18 1.95
N LEU A 273 5.45 26.11 3.05
CA LEU A 273 6.02 26.18 4.40
C LEU A 273 6.80 24.91 4.77
N ALA A 274 7.64 25.04 5.81
CA ALA A 274 8.41 23.92 6.35
C ALA A 274 7.49 22.78 6.82
N PRO A 275 7.91 21.52 6.62
CA PRO A 275 7.15 20.36 7.04
C PRO A 275 7.16 20.17 8.56
N GLY A 276 6.06 19.64 9.08
CA GLY A 276 5.88 19.21 10.46
C GLY A 276 5.46 17.74 10.52
N ALA A 277 5.13 17.26 11.72
CA ALA A 277 4.51 15.96 11.97
C ALA A 277 5.16 14.80 11.16
N THR A 278 4.36 14.01 10.44
CA THR A 278 4.81 12.82 9.71
C THR A 278 5.75 13.18 8.56
N GLU A 279 5.50 14.27 7.82
CA GLU A 279 6.38 14.68 6.72
C GLU A 279 7.78 15.07 7.21
N LYS A 280 7.85 15.80 8.35
CA LYS A 280 9.13 16.14 8.97
C LYS A 280 9.87 14.88 9.41
N PHE A 281 9.18 13.96 10.09
CA PHE A 281 9.74 12.68 10.51
C PHE A 281 10.34 11.93 9.32
N LEU A 282 9.60 11.83 8.22
CA LEU A 282 10.04 11.15 7.00
C LEU A 282 11.28 11.79 6.37
N LEU A 283 11.35 13.12 6.30
CA LEU A 283 12.51 13.84 5.77
C LEU A 283 13.76 13.68 6.63
N GLU A 284 13.60 13.64 7.94
CA GLU A 284 14.73 13.52 8.88
C GLU A 284 15.26 12.07 8.98
N ASN A 285 14.37 11.08 8.93
CA ASN A 285 14.74 9.68 9.21
C ASN A 285 14.93 8.83 7.94
N PHE A 286 14.30 9.21 6.82
CA PHE A 286 14.29 8.43 5.58
C PHE A 286 14.63 9.23 4.32
N PRO A 287 15.57 10.21 4.34
CA PRO A 287 15.81 11.09 3.18
C PRO A 287 16.19 10.32 1.90
N ASN A 288 16.83 9.15 2.04
CA ASN A 288 17.27 8.31 0.91
C ASN A 288 16.16 7.37 0.37
N ASP A 289 15.06 7.19 1.10
CA ASP A 289 13.95 6.31 0.69
C ASP A 289 12.76 7.08 0.06
N LEU A 290 12.75 8.42 0.17
CA LEU A 290 11.61 9.24 -0.24
C LEU A 290 11.44 9.41 -1.75
N THR A 291 12.53 9.44 -2.52
CA THR A 291 12.43 9.59 -3.98
C THR A 291 11.61 8.47 -4.58
N ALA A 292 10.50 8.78 -5.26
CA ALA A 292 9.56 7.79 -5.80
C ALA A 292 9.12 8.11 -7.22
N ASP A 293 8.88 7.11 -8.06
CA ASP A 293 8.33 7.32 -9.40
C ASP A 293 6.83 7.68 -9.33
N ILE A 294 6.10 7.03 -8.43
CA ILE A 294 4.67 7.19 -8.23
C ILE A 294 4.41 7.59 -6.77
N LEU A 295 3.64 8.65 -6.55
CA LEU A 295 3.21 9.11 -5.25
C LEU A 295 1.68 9.00 -5.13
N GLN A 296 1.18 8.30 -4.12
CA GLN A 296 -0.16 8.59 -3.60
C GLN A 296 -0.07 9.79 -2.68
N VAL A 297 -0.74 10.87 -3.09
CA VAL A 297 -0.70 12.18 -2.44
C VAL A 297 -1.44 12.12 -1.11
N GLY A 298 -0.77 12.57 -0.06
CA GLY A 298 -1.28 12.50 1.31
C GLY A 298 -2.60 13.25 1.50
N HIS A 299 -3.44 12.71 2.37
CA HIS A 299 -4.65 13.35 2.88
C HIS A 299 -5.51 13.97 1.78
N HIS A 300 -5.75 13.16 0.74
CA HIS A 300 -6.56 13.50 -0.43
C HIS A 300 -6.12 14.79 -1.17
N GLY A 301 -4.87 15.23 -1.00
CA GLY A 301 -4.38 16.50 -1.54
C GLY A 301 -4.71 17.73 -0.70
N SER A 302 -4.87 17.57 0.62
CA SER A 302 -5.10 18.67 1.57
C SER A 302 -3.84 19.48 1.87
N LEU A 303 -3.99 20.79 2.09
CA LEU A 303 -2.98 21.71 2.64
C LEU A 303 -2.54 21.41 4.08
N THR A 304 -3.10 20.40 4.73
CA THR A 304 -2.52 19.80 5.96
C THR A 304 -1.32 18.91 5.64
N SER A 305 -1.14 18.52 4.38
CA SER A 305 -0.08 17.64 3.87
C SER A 305 0.61 18.25 2.64
N SER A 306 1.49 17.48 2.01
CA SER A 306 2.14 17.74 0.73
C SER A 306 2.93 19.04 0.73
N ARG A 307 3.75 19.28 1.76
CA ARG A 307 4.60 20.49 1.80
C ARG A 307 5.68 20.45 0.73
N GLN A 308 6.10 21.63 0.30
CA GLN A 308 7.08 21.79 -0.77
C GLN A 308 8.37 21.00 -0.51
N PRO A 309 9.02 21.06 0.67
CA PRO A 309 10.26 20.28 0.88
C PRO A 309 10.03 18.77 0.79
N PHE A 310 8.85 18.30 1.22
CA PHE A 310 8.47 16.90 1.13
C PHE A 310 8.25 16.47 -0.34
N LEU A 311 7.46 17.23 -1.10
CA LEU A 311 7.25 16.97 -2.54
C LEU A 311 8.57 17.05 -3.34
N GLN A 312 9.46 17.97 -2.98
CA GLN A 312 10.79 18.12 -3.60
C GLN A 312 11.75 16.97 -3.25
N ALA A 313 11.59 16.29 -2.12
CA ALA A 313 12.35 15.08 -1.79
C ALA A 313 11.84 13.86 -2.57
N ILE A 314 10.51 13.78 -2.78
CA ILE A 314 9.88 12.66 -3.49
C ILE A 314 10.10 12.74 -5.01
N LYS A 315 9.96 13.93 -5.61
CA LYS A 315 10.07 14.19 -7.06
C LYS A 315 9.29 13.20 -7.93
N PRO A 316 7.96 13.03 -7.71
CA PRO A 316 7.20 12.01 -8.41
C PRO A 316 7.04 12.33 -9.89
N LYS A 317 7.10 11.29 -10.73
CA LYS A 317 6.71 11.38 -12.15
C LYS A 317 5.19 11.33 -12.30
N ILE A 318 4.53 10.57 -11.42
CA ILE A 318 3.08 10.40 -11.38
C ILE A 318 2.59 10.69 -9.96
N ALA A 319 1.57 11.52 -9.84
CA ALA A 319 0.89 11.82 -8.58
C ALA A 319 -0.57 11.36 -8.65
N LEU A 320 -0.99 10.56 -7.66
CA LEU A 320 -2.31 9.97 -7.53
C LEU A 320 -3.03 10.64 -6.37
N ILE A 321 -4.13 11.33 -6.69
CA ILE A 321 -4.97 12.01 -5.72
C ILE A 321 -6.29 11.26 -5.67
N SER A 322 -6.50 10.52 -4.57
CA SER A 322 -7.79 9.90 -4.27
C SER A 322 -8.59 10.90 -3.44
N ALA A 323 -9.67 11.43 -4.00
CA ALA A 323 -10.53 12.45 -3.40
C ALA A 323 -11.98 12.26 -3.90
N GLY A 324 -12.92 12.94 -3.24
CA GLY A 324 -14.32 12.84 -3.58
C GLY A 324 -15.13 14.07 -3.15
N PRO A 325 -16.47 14.00 -3.22
CA PRO A 325 -17.34 15.16 -3.05
C PRO A 325 -17.52 15.58 -1.58
N LYS A 326 -17.05 14.77 -0.62
CA LYS A 326 -17.27 14.99 0.81
C LYS A 326 -16.66 16.31 1.24
N LYS A 327 -17.45 17.05 2.03
CA LYS A 327 -17.00 18.26 2.70
C LYS A 327 -16.41 17.90 4.06
N TYR A 328 -15.20 18.37 4.31
CA TYR A 328 -14.54 18.34 5.61
C TYR A 328 -14.65 19.75 6.21
N GLY A 329 -15.76 20.01 6.91
CA GLY A 329 -16.14 21.37 7.28
C GLY A 329 -16.50 22.21 6.05
N SER A 330 -15.78 23.30 5.82
CA SER A 330 -15.92 24.15 4.63
C SER A 330 -15.02 23.74 3.46
N VAL A 331 -14.16 22.73 3.65
CA VAL A 331 -13.15 22.31 2.66
C VAL A 331 -13.68 21.13 1.85
N VAL A 332 -13.41 21.16 0.54
CA VAL A 332 -13.53 20.01 -0.36
C VAL A 332 -12.14 19.77 -0.94
N LEU A 333 -11.71 18.52 -0.94
CA LEU A 333 -10.38 18.11 -1.38
C LEU A 333 -10.44 17.58 -2.83
N PRO A 334 -9.35 17.66 -3.60
CA PRO A 334 -8.05 18.22 -3.23
C PRO A 334 -8.02 19.76 -3.22
N ASP A 335 -7.05 20.31 -2.50
CA ASP A 335 -6.72 21.72 -2.62
C ASP A 335 -6.02 22.01 -3.94
N GLN A 336 -6.53 23.01 -4.66
CA GLN A 336 -5.98 23.41 -5.94
C GLN A 336 -4.49 23.81 -5.85
N ALA A 337 -4.08 24.42 -4.74
CA ALA A 337 -2.68 24.78 -4.50
C ALA A 337 -1.74 23.56 -4.43
N VAL A 338 -2.21 22.43 -3.89
CA VAL A 338 -1.44 21.16 -3.86
C VAL A 338 -1.35 20.56 -5.26
N VAL A 339 -2.45 20.58 -6.01
CA VAL A 339 -2.49 20.14 -7.42
C VAL A 339 -1.49 20.93 -8.27
N GLU A 340 -1.49 22.26 -8.15
CA GLU A 340 -0.56 23.13 -8.87
C GLU A 340 0.90 22.90 -8.46
N ALA A 341 1.17 22.72 -7.17
CA ALA A 341 2.51 22.40 -6.68
C ALA A 341 3.08 21.11 -7.30
N LEU A 342 2.27 20.05 -7.39
CA LEU A 342 2.64 18.79 -8.03
C LEU A 342 2.91 18.98 -9.53
N GLY A 343 2.03 19.71 -10.22
CA GLY A 343 2.16 19.97 -11.66
C GLY A 343 3.40 20.81 -12.00
N ASN A 344 3.65 21.86 -11.22
CA ASN A 344 4.85 22.69 -11.33
C ASN A 344 6.13 21.91 -11.00
N GLY A 345 6.03 20.88 -10.14
CA GLY A 345 7.09 19.91 -9.87
C GLY A 345 7.34 18.90 -11.00
N GLY A 346 6.53 18.93 -12.07
CA GLY A 346 6.67 18.06 -13.24
C GLY A 346 5.89 16.74 -13.17
N ALA A 347 5.07 16.53 -12.15
CA ALA A 347 4.27 15.31 -12.01
C ALA A 347 3.06 15.30 -12.96
N LYS A 348 2.78 14.14 -13.55
CA LYS A 348 1.47 13.88 -14.18
C LYS A 348 0.46 13.53 -13.09
N ILE A 349 -0.65 14.25 -13.04
CA ILE A 349 -1.64 14.14 -11.95
C ILE A 349 -2.86 13.37 -12.42
N TYR A 350 -3.28 12.38 -11.63
CA TYR A 350 -4.51 11.63 -11.82
C TYR A 350 -5.37 11.73 -10.56
N ARG A 351 -6.68 11.96 -10.76
CA ARG A 351 -7.62 12.40 -9.72
C ARG A 351 -8.94 11.66 -9.84
N THR A 352 -9.48 11.19 -8.72
CA THR A 352 -10.77 10.46 -8.69
C THR A 352 -12.00 11.37 -8.62
N ASP A 353 -11.84 12.69 -8.41
CA ASP A 353 -12.95 13.61 -8.12
C ASP A 353 -13.50 14.37 -9.35
N LEU A 354 -12.96 14.13 -10.55
CA LEU A 354 -13.17 14.98 -11.73
C LEU A 354 -14.60 14.93 -12.27
N HIS A 355 -15.27 13.77 -12.16
CA HIS A 355 -16.62 13.55 -12.68
C HIS A 355 -17.73 13.55 -11.61
N ASP A 356 -17.41 13.85 -10.35
CA ASP A 356 -18.39 13.85 -9.25
C ASP A 356 -19.53 14.86 -9.40
N LYS A 357 -19.30 15.94 -10.15
CA LYS A 357 -20.29 17.02 -10.39
C LYS A 357 -20.87 17.02 -11.81
N LYS A 358 -20.19 16.41 -12.77
CA LYS A 358 -20.51 16.51 -14.21
C LYS A 358 -21.21 15.27 -14.77
N GLY A 359 -21.38 14.23 -13.95
CA GLY A 359 -21.90 12.94 -14.37
C GLY A 359 -20.82 12.05 -14.97
N CYS A 360 -21.05 10.74 -14.92
CA CYS A 360 -20.11 9.73 -15.40
C CYS A 360 -20.21 9.61 -16.93
N PRO A 361 -19.12 9.77 -17.69
CA PRO A 361 -19.14 9.52 -19.13
C PRO A 361 -19.15 8.02 -19.48
N LEU A 362 -18.91 7.15 -18.50
CA LEU A 362 -18.85 5.70 -18.70
C LEU A 362 -20.25 5.09 -18.67
N ALA A 363 -20.67 4.50 -19.79
CA ALA A 363 -21.95 3.80 -19.89
C ALA A 363 -21.99 2.57 -18.97
N ASP A 364 -20.89 1.81 -18.95
CA ASP A 364 -20.72 0.57 -18.17
C ASP A 364 -19.73 0.78 -17.03
N LYS A 365 -20.00 1.78 -16.19
CA LYS A 365 -19.26 2.06 -14.96
C LYS A 365 -19.21 0.81 -14.08
N ILE A 366 -18.06 0.55 -13.47
CA ILE A 366 -17.87 -0.59 -12.55
C ILE A 366 -18.60 -0.31 -11.22
N GLY A 367 -19.36 -1.30 -10.74
CA GLY A 367 -20.30 -1.14 -9.63
C GLY A 367 -21.64 -0.54 -10.04
N ALA A 368 -22.46 -0.14 -9.08
CA ALA A 368 -23.81 0.34 -9.37
C ALA A 368 -23.76 1.54 -10.33
N ASN A 369 -24.47 1.44 -11.46
CA ASN A 369 -24.63 2.54 -12.42
C ASN A 369 -25.55 3.60 -11.82
N ASP A 370 -24.97 4.38 -10.91
CA ASP A 370 -25.63 5.47 -10.24
C ASP A 370 -25.42 6.74 -11.07
N ALA A 371 -25.96 6.78 -12.29
CA ALA A 371 -25.79 7.90 -13.22
C ALA A 371 -26.01 9.26 -12.52
N GLY A 372 -24.98 10.12 -12.54
CA GLY A 372 -24.99 11.43 -11.88
C GLY A 372 -24.57 11.45 -10.40
N ASN A 373 -24.19 10.30 -9.81
CA ASN A 373 -23.63 10.25 -8.47
C ASN A 373 -22.09 10.14 -8.48
N PRO A 374 -21.44 10.78 -7.48
CA PRO A 374 -20.00 10.70 -7.27
C PRO A 374 -19.44 9.28 -7.19
N GLY A 375 -18.15 9.17 -7.53
CA GLY A 375 -17.36 7.96 -7.44
C GLY A 375 -17.43 7.06 -8.66
N GLY A 376 -16.56 6.04 -8.70
CA GLY A 376 -16.47 4.96 -9.69
C GLY A 376 -16.24 5.35 -11.17
N CYS A 377 -16.04 6.62 -11.50
CA CYS A 377 -15.87 7.09 -12.88
C CYS A 377 -14.41 7.30 -13.23
N ASP A 378 -13.63 7.79 -12.29
CA ASP A 378 -12.26 8.23 -12.48
C ASP A 378 -11.27 7.19 -11.95
N ASN A 379 -11.48 5.94 -12.35
CA ASN A 379 -10.56 4.85 -12.04
C ASN A 379 -9.35 4.89 -12.98
N PHE A 380 -8.15 4.68 -12.45
CA PHE A 380 -6.92 4.61 -13.25
C PHE A 380 -6.14 3.34 -12.95
N MET A 381 -5.54 2.76 -13.99
CA MET A 381 -4.62 1.64 -13.89
C MET A 381 -3.27 2.05 -14.47
N ILE A 382 -2.22 1.90 -13.67
CA ILE A 382 -0.83 2.05 -14.09
C ILE A 382 -0.26 0.67 -14.38
N ARG A 383 0.11 0.42 -15.63
CA ARG A 383 0.87 -0.76 -16.03
C ARG A 383 2.35 -0.48 -15.88
N ILE A 384 3.02 -1.31 -15.09
CA ILE A 384 4.47 -1.29 -14.89
C ILE A 384 5.03 -2.52 -15.62
N ASN A 385 5.66 -2.29 -16.76
CA ASN A 385 6.17 -3.36 -17.61
C ASN A 385 7.70 -3.29 -17.71
N PRO A 386 8.40 -4.44 -17.76
CA PRO A 386 9.81 -4.44 -18.12
C PRO A 386 9.97 -3.91 -19.54
N VAL A 387 10.98 -3.07 -19.75
CA VAL A 387 11.45 -2.69 -21.09
C VAL A 387 11.96 -3.97 -21.74
N THR A 388 11.32 -4.37 -22.83
CA THR A 388 11.82 -5.49 -23.62
C THR A 388 13.05 -4.99 -24.39
N PRO A 389 14.21 -5.67 -24.31
CA PRO A 389 15.43 -5.28 -25.02
C PRO A 389 15.25 -5.11 -26.52
#